data_AF-A0A7J2KB39-F1
#
_entry.id   AF-A0A7J2KB39-F1
#
_cell.length_a   1.000
_cell.length_b   1.000
_cell.length_c   1.000
_cell.angle_alpha   90.00
_cell.angle_beta   90.00
_cell.angle_gamma   90.00
#
_symmetry.space_group_name_H-M   'P 1'
#
loop_
_entity.id
_entity.type
_entity.pdbx_description
1 polymer ?
#
loop_
_entity_poly.entity_id
_entity_poly.type
_entity_poly.pdbx_seq_one_letter_code
_entity_poly.pdbx_strand_id
1 'polypeptide(L)'
;MVKSNADIVIGADPSPKFITVKEATKIYADEAGNVVKIGKNIGEYNCIDLGVFLIKRNVLDKVVDLRGKAHITFSNIIAEAARRKCKVIVARIKQGLWTDIDTPSDLEELLRGKRRIVLDHVLQEVLEFARETGT
;
A
#
# COMPACT_ATOMS: atom_id res chain seq x y z
N MET A 1 -0.47 -12.98 -10.17
CA MET A 1 -0.61 -13.65 -8.85
C MET A 1 0.78 -13.88 -8.28
N VAL A 2 1.15 -13.21 -7.18
CA VAL A 2 2.45 -13.43 -6.52
C VAL A 2 2.42 -14.80 -5.85
N LYS A 3 2.89 -15.85 -6.55
CA LYS A 3 3.13 -17.17 -5.95
C LYS A 3 4.39 -17.07 -5.08
N SER A 4 4.21 -16.68 -3.83
CA SER A 4 5.30 -16.49 -2.88
C SER A 4 4.94 -17.15 -1.55
N ASN A 5 5.91 -17.83 -0.94
CA ASN A 5 5.81 -18.29 0.45
C ASN A 5 5.88 -17.14 1.48
N ALA A 6 5.79 -15.88 1.04
CA ALA A 6 5.79 -14.71 1.90
C ALA A 6 4.71 -14.79 2.99
N ASP A 7 5.06 -14.29 4.16
CA ASP A 7 4.13 -14.14 5.28
C ASP A 7 3.30 -12.86 5.14
N ILE A 8 3.88 -11.84 4.51
CA ILE A 8 3.23 -10.58 4.18
C ILE A 8 3.59 -10.17 2.74
N VAL A 9 2.59 -9.76 1.96
CA VAL A 9 2.76 -9.10 0.67
C VAL A 9 2.13 -7.71 0.75
N ILE A 10 2.89 -6.69 0.38
CA ILE A 10 2.46 -5.29 0.37
C ILE A 10 2.33 -4.83 -1.07
N GLY A 11 1.16 -4.33 -1.47
CA GLY A 11 1.01 -3.62 -2.73
C GLY A 11 1.83 -2.33 -2.68
N ALA A 12 2.70 -2.12 -3.66
CA ALA A 12 3.59 -0.97 -3.67
C ALA A 12 3.71 -0.32 -5.06
N ASP A 13 3.85 0.99 -5.10
CA ASP A 13 4.11 1.76 -6.31
C ASP A 13 5.52 2.38 -6.28
N PRO A 14 6.41 2.03 -7.22
CA PRO A 14 7.73 2.66 -7.34
C PRO A 14 7.69 4.11 -7.84
N SER A 15 6.63 4.52 -8.54
CA SER A 15 6.53 5.84 -9.20
C SER A 15 5.08 6.37 -9.21
N PRO A 16 4.50 6.64 -8.02
CA PRO A 16 3.13 7.11 -7.93
C PRO A 16 3.00 8.54 -8.44
N LYS A 17 1.93 8.81 -9.19
CA LYS A 17 1.72 10.10 -9.87
C LYS A 17 0.64 10.96 -9.24
N PHE A 18 -0.32 10.35 -8.54
CA PHE A 18 -1.57 11.01 -8.15
C PHE A 18 -1.77 11.00 -6.62
N ILE A 19 -0.70 11.13 -5.84
CA ILE A 19 -0.74 11.11 -4.37
C ILE A 19 0.08 12.24 -3.76
N THR A 20 -0.10 12.47 -2.45
CA THR A 20 0.79 13.31 -1.64
C THR A 20 1.88 12.48 -0.98
N VAL A 21 3.05 12.35 -1.63
CA VAL A 21 4.18 11.51 -1.15
C VAL A 21 4.65 11.85 0.27
N LYS A 22 4.49 13.10 0.72
CA LYS A 22 4.84 13.54 2.07
C LYS A 22 4.05 12.78 3.14
N GLU A 23 2.75 12.60 2.93
CA GLU A 23 1.83 11.96 3.86
C GLU A 23 1.85 10.43 3.77
N ALA A 24 2.36 9.90 2.66
CA ALA A 24 2.36 8.48 2.34
C ALA A 24 3.36 7.66 3.17
N THR A 25 3.02 6.39 3.40
CA THR A 25 3.94 5.39 3.95
C THR A 25 4.96 5.01 2.89
N LYS A 26 6.25 5.14 3.23
CA LYS A 26 7.35 4.83 2.34
C LYS A 26 7.90 3.44 2.64
N ILE A 27 8.37 2.76 1.60
CA ILE A 27 8.96 1.43 1.68
C ILE A 27 10.33 1.46 1.01
N TYR A 28 11.34 0.96 1.70
CA TYR A 28 12.61 0.57 1.09
C TYR A 28 12.66 -0.96 1.02
N ALA A 29 12.65 -1.49 -0.19
CA ALA A 29 12.79 -2.92 -0.46
C ALA A 29 14.09 -3.21 -1.22
N ASP A 30 14.69 -4.37 -0.97
CA ASP A 30 15.88 -4.82 -1.71
C ASP A 30 15.54 -5.24 -3.16
N GLU A 31 16.56 -5.63 -3.92
CA GLU A 31 16.42 -6.07 -5.32
C GLU A 31 15.54 -7.32 -5.47
N ALA A 32 15.48 -8.18 -4.44
CA ALA A 32 14.61 -9.34 -4.40
C ALA A 32 13.17 -8.99 -3.95
N GLY A 33 12.91 -7.72 -3.64
CA GLY A 33 11.61 -7.22 -3.20
C GLY A 33 11.30 -7.46 -1.72
N ASN A 34 12.28 -7.85 -0.89
CA ASN A 34 12.08 -7.95 0.55
C ASN A 34 12.06 -6.56 1.18
N VAL A 35 11.12 -6.33 2.10
CA VAL A 35 11.02 -5.06 2.81
C VAL A 35 12.15 -4.95 3.84
N VAL A 36 12.97 -3.91 3.70
CA VAL A 36 14.09 -3.59 4.60
C VAL A 36 13.70 -2.50 5.60
N LYS A 37 12.99 -1.46 5.14
CA LYS A 37 12.45 -0.37 5.98
C LYS A 37 11.06 0.00 5.52
N ILE A 38 10.19 0.38 6.45
CA ILE A 38 8.84 0.90 6.17
C ILE A 38 8.45 1.96 7.20
N GLY A 39 7.81 3.04 6.75
CA GLY A 39 7.26 4.08 7.62
C GLY A 39 7.16 5.44 6.92
N LYS A 40 6.47 6.40 7.55
CA LYS A 40 6.31 7.76 6.98
C LYS A 40 7.60 8.58 6.99
N ASN A 41 8.49 8.32 7.97
CA ASN A 41 9.68 9.14 8.27
C ASN A 41 11.01 8.44 7.93
N ILE A 42 11.04 7.51 6.98
CA ILE A 42 12.29 6.90 6.53
C ILE A 42 12.97 7.80 5.48
N GLY A 43 14.29 7.95 5.56
CA GLY A 43 15.06 8.83 4.66
C GLY A 43 15.18 8.28 3.23
N GLU A 44 15.54 7.02 3.10
CA GLU A 44 15.67 6.32 1.81
C GLU A 44 14.48 5.38 1.60
N TYR A 45 13.89 5.43 0.40
CA TYR A 45 12.77 4.59 -0.02
C TYR A 45 12.76 4.43 -1.54
N ASN A 46 12.14 3.35 -2.02
CA ASN A 46 12.02 3.05 -3.45
C ASN A 46 10.61 2.58 -3.86
N CYS A 47 9.64 2.65 -2.93
CA CYS A 47 8.22 2.48 -3.20
C CYS A 47 7.38 3.29 -2.20
N ILE A 48 6.13 3.50 -2.57
CA ILE A 48 5.04 3.93 -1.70
C ILE A 48 4.05 2.77 -1.51
N ASP A 49 3.49 2.65 -0.30
CA ASP A 49 2.44 1.66 0.02
C ASP A 49 1.10 2.03 -0.64
N LEU A 50 0.37 1.03 -1.15
CA LEU A 50 -0.92 1.18 -1.86
C LEU A 50 -2.16 1.03 -0.97
N GLY A 51 -2.00 0.79 0.33
CA GLY A 51 -3.09 0.43 1.23
C GLY A 51 -3.56 -1.03 1.12
N VAL A 52 -2.93 -1.86 0.27
CA VAL A 52 -3.33 -3.26 0.04
C VAL A 52 -2.30 -4.23 0.62
N PHE A 53 -2.76 -5.12 1.50
CA PHE A 53 -1.90 -6.07 2.21
C PHE A 53 -2.51 -7.47 2.20
N LEU A 54 -1.69 -8.47 1.89
CA LEU A 54 -2.00 -9.87 2.14
C LEU A 54 -1.14 -10.35 3.31
N ILE A 55 -1.77 -10.81 4.39
CA ILE A 55 -1.09 -11.18 5.63
C ILE A 55 -1.54 -12.58 6.06
N LYS A 56 -0.59 -13.49 6.29
CA LYS A 56 -0.90 -14.78 6.90
C LYS A 56 -1.34 -14.56 8.36
N ARG A 57 -2.38 -15.26 8.78
CA ARG A 57 -2.94 -15.13 10.14
C ARG A 57 -1.89 -15.31 11.24
N ASN A 58 -0.97 -16.26 11.09
CA ASN A 58 0.09 -16.56 12.06
C ASN A 58 1.12 -15.42 12.26
N VAL A 59 1.14 -14.40 11.39
CA VAL A 59 1.97 -13.21 11.59
C VAL A 59 1.46 -12.40 12.78
N LEU A 60 0.15 -12.34 12.98
CA LEU A 60 -0.45 -11.55 14.06
C LEU A 60 -0.05 -12.08 15.43
N ASP A 61 0.02 -13.41 15.58
CA ASP A 61 0.48 -14.05 16.82
C ASP A 61 1.94 -13.69 17.13
N LYS A 62 2.76 -13.53 16.09
CA LYS A 62 4.17 -13.15 16.24
C LYS A 62 4.37 -11.69 16.66
N VAL A 63 3.36 -10.83 16.58
CA VAL A 63 3.46 -9.40 16.91
C VAL A 63 2.43 -8.96 17.96
N VAL A 64 1.77 -9.92 18.60
CA VAL A 64 0.66 -9.68 19.54
C VAL A 64 1.06 -8.82 20.75
N ASP A 65 2.31 -8.89 21.17
CA ASP A 65 2.86 -8.11 22.28
C ASP A 65 2.87 -6.59 21.98
N LEU A 66 2.79 -6.20 20.71
CA LEU A 66 2.63 -4.80 20.34
C LEU A 66 1.30 -4.19 20.80
N ARG A 67 0.29 -5.00 21.13
CA ARG A 67 -1.02 -4.56 21.62
C ARG A 67 -0.93 -3.68 22.88
N GLY A 68 0.12 -3.84 23.69
CA GLY A 68 0.33 -3.04 24.90
C GLY A 68 0.84 -1.61 24.66
N LYS A 69 1.14 -1.22 23.42
CA LYS A 69 1.65 0.11 23.09
C LYS A 69 0.51 1.11 22.90
N ALA A 70 0.64 2.29 23.51
CA ALA A 70 -0.37 3.35 23.47
C ALA A 70 -0.66 3.87 22.05
N HIS A 71 0.37 3.92 21.18
CA HIS A 71 0.24 4.30 19.79
C HIS A 71 0.99 3.33 18.90
N ILE A 72 0.26 2.66 18.02
CA ILE A 72 0.82 1.77 17.03
C ILE A 72 0.21 2.04 15.66
N THR A 73 1.08 2.26 14.67
CA THR A 73 0.67 2.33 13.27
C THR A 73 0.77 0.96 12.61
N PHE A 74 0.07 0.77 11.50
CA PHE A 74 0.17 -0.46 10.74
C PHE A 74 1.59 -0.70 10.21
N SER A 75 2.29 0.34 9.77
CA SER A 75 3.70 0.26 9.36
C SER A 75 4.60 -0.24 10.50
N ASN A 76 4.30 0.06 11.77
CA ASN A 76 5.04 -0.50 12.90
C ASN A 76 4.82 -2.01 13.04
N ILE A 77 3.61 -2.49 12.79
CA ILE A 77 3.30 -3.94 12.80
C ILE A 77 4.11 -4.65 11.71
N ILE A 78 4.13 -4.08 10.50
CA ILE A 78 4.89 -4.64 9.37
C ILE A 78 6.40 -4.63 9.65
N ALA A 79 6.93 -3.51 10.15
CA ALA A 79 8.35 -3.39 10.51
C ALA A 79 8.75 -4.39 11.59
N GLU A 80 7.90 -4.58 12.60
CA GLU A 80 8.14 -5.56 13.67
C GLU A 80 8.07 -7.00 13.15
N ALA A 81 7.14 -7.31 12.26
CA ALA A 81 7.06 -8.63 11.63
C ALA A 81 8.34 -8.93 10.83
N ALA A 82 8.83 -7.97 10.04
CA ALA A 82 10.09 -8.09 9.31
C ALA A 82 11.27 -8.30 10.28
N ARG A 83 11.33 -7.54 11.38
CA ARG A 83 12.35 -7.69 12.45
C ARG A 83 12.32 -9.08 13.09
N ARG A 84 11.14 -9.69 13.21
CA ARG A 84 10.93 -11.06 13.71
C ARG A 84 11.09 -12.14 12.64
N LYS A 85 11.76 -11.82 11.53
CA LYS A 85 12.08 -12.73 10.42
C LYS A 85 10.84 -13.30 9.71
N CYS A 86 9.70 -12.62 9.76
CA CYS A 86 8.62 -12.90 8.80
C CYS A 86 9.08 -12.48 7.40
N LYS A 87 8.74 -13.27 6.40
CA LYS A 87 9.05 -12.92 5.00
C LYS A 87 8.06 -11.87 4.51
N VAL A 88 8.49 -10.60 4.52
CA VAL A 88 7.71 -9.45 4.06
C VAL A 88 8.24 -9.01 2.70
N ILE A 89 7.38 -9.02 1.67
CA ILE A 89 7.76 -8.63 0.31
C ILE A 89 6.83 -7.56 -0.27
N VAL A 90 7.32 -6.83 -1.26
CA VAL A 90 6.50 -5.93 -2.08
C VAL A 90 5.98 -6.62 -3.35
N ALA A 91 4.73 -6.36 -3.69
CA ALA A 91 4.15 -6.59 -5.00
C ALA A 91 4.08 -5.24 -5.72
N ARG A 92 5.03 -5.00 -6.63
CA ARG A 92 5.12 -3.73 -7.36
C ARG A 92 4.08 -3.69 -8.47
N ILE A 93 3.30 -2.62 -8.52
CA ILE A 93 2.43 -2.33 -9.68
C ILE A 93 3.23 -1.61 -10.76
N LYS A 94 2.80 -1.77 -12.02
CA LYS A 94 3.42 -1.09 -13.17
C LYS A 94 2.77 0.25 -13.48
N GLN A 95 1.49 0.41 -13.14
CA GLN A 95 0.69 1.58 -13.50
C GLN A 95 0.32 2.34 -12.24
N GLY A 96 0.79 3.59 -12.10
CA GLY A 96 0.51 4.43 -10.94
C GLY A 96 -0.83 5.17 -11.01
N LEU A 97 -1.88 4.50 -11.48
CA LEU A 97 -3.22 5.08 -11.66
C LEU A 97 -4.11 4.76 -10.46
N TRP A 98 -3.75 5.32 -9.32
CA TRP A 98 -4.45 5.17 -8.04
C TRP A 98 -4.24 6.43 -7.21
N THR A 99 -5.07 6.65 -6.20
CA THR A 99 -4.89 7.72 -5.20
C THR A 99 -5.55 7.34 -3.88
N ASP A 100 -5.01 7.87 -2.79
CA ASP A 100 -5.70 7.93 -1.50
C ASP A 100 -6.61 9.16 -1.43
N ILE A 101 -7.67 9.06 -0.63
CA ILE A 101 -8.59 10.15 -0.31
C ILE A 101 -8.67 10.27 1.21
N ASP A 102 -7.63 10.85 1.82
CA ASP A 102 -7.53 10.96 3.28
C ASP A 102 -8.16 12.25 3.83
N THR A 103 -8.19 13.30 3.01
CA THR A 103 -8.64 14.64 3.41
C THR A 103 -9.69 15.20 2.45
N PRO A 104 -10.47 16.22 2.86
CA PRO A 104 -11.35 16.95 1.94
C PRO A 104 -10.63 17.53 0.72
N SER A 105 -9.36 17.93 0.89
CA SER A 105 -8.54 18.43 -0.23
C SER A 105 -8.21 17.32 -1.23
N ASP A 106 -7.98 16.08 -0.79
CA ASP A 106 -7.76 14.95 -1.70
C ASP A 106 -9.02 14.66 -2.52
N LEU A 107 -10.20 14.77 -1.89
CA LEU A 107 -11.48 14.62 -2.58
C LEU A 107 -11.70 15.73 -3.61
N GLU A 108 -11.37 16.98 -3.28
CA GLU A 108 -11.47 18.09 -4.23
C GLU A 108 -10.52 17.91 -5.42
N GLU A 109 -9.28 17.48 -5.17
CA GLU A 109 -8.30 17.17 -6.22
C GLU A 109 -8.75 15.98 -7.11
N LEU A 110 -9.44 14.99 -6.53
CA LEU A 110 -10.06 13.90 -7.27
C LEU A 110 -11.24 14.36 -8.13
N LEU A 111 -12.09 15.24 -7.61
CA LEU A 111 -13.30 15.67 -8.31
C LEU A 111 -13.02 16.71 -9.40
N ARG A 112 -12.05 17.60 -9.18
CA ARG A 112 -11.83 18.79 -10.00
C ARG A 112 -10.37 19.04 -10.39
N GLY A 113 -9.43 18.35 -9.74
CA GLY A 113 -8.00 18.55 -9.94
C GLY A 113 -7.35 17.49 -10.81
N LYS A 114 -6.03 17.34 -10.67
CA LYS A 114 -5.20 16.45 -11.49
C LYS A 114 -5.48 14.97 -11.24
N ARG A 115 -6.03 14.62 -10.07
CA ARG A 115 -6.37 13.23 -9.72
C ARG A 115 -7.65 12.75 -10.38
N ARG A 116 -8.42 13.63 -11.03
CA ARG A 116 -9.66 13.27 -11.75
C ARG A 116 -9.50 12.16 -12.78
N ILE A 117 -8.32 12.06 -13.39
CA ILE A 117 -7.98 10.96 -14.30
C ILE A 117 -8.14 9.56 -13.67
N VAL A 118 -7.86 9.43 -12.36
CA VAL A 118 -8.07 8.17 -11.62
C VAL A 118 -9.56 7.85 -11.53
N LEU A 119 -10.38 8.85 -11.20
CA LEU A 119 -11.84 8.68 -11.09
C LEU A 119 -12.47 8.35 -12.45
N ASP A 120 -12.07 9.04 -13.52
CA ASP A 120 -12.59 8.77 -14.85
C ASP A 120 -12.26 7.33 -15.29
N HIS A 121 -11.06 6.86 -15.00
CA HIS A 121 -10.67 5.47 -15.27
C HIS A 121 -11.50 4.46 -14.48
N VAL A 122 -11.65 4.65 -13.16
CA VAL A 122 -12.46 3.76 -12.31
C VAL A 122 -13.92 3.75 -12.76
N LEU A 123 -14.49 4.90 -13.13
CA LEU A 123 -15.86 4.98 -13.65
C LEU A 123 -16.01 4.20 -14.95
N GLN A 124 -15.05 4.28 -15.87
CA GLN A 124 -15.06 3.49 -17.10
C GLN A 124 -15.03 1.99 -16.79
N GLU A 125 -14.09 1.53 -15.96
CA GLU A 125 -13.98 0.11 -15.60
C GLU A 125 -15.26 -0.42 -14.90
N VAL A 126 -15.84 0.36 -13.98
CA VAL A 126 -17.08 -0.03 -13.29
C VAL A 126 -18.26 -0.10 -14.25
N LEU A 127 -18.37 0.83 -15.20
CA LEU A 127 -19.44 0.82 -16.20
C LEU A 127 -19.30 -0.34 -17.19
N GLU A 128 -18.06 -0.67 -17.60
CA GLU A 128 -17.77 -1.83 -18.43
C GLU A 128 -18.13 -3.12 -17.70
N PHE A 129 -17.69 -3.26 -16.45
CA PHE A 129 -18.03 -4.40 -15.60
C PHE A 129 -19.55 -4.58 -15.44
N ALA A 130 -20.30 -3.52 -15.15
CA ALA A 130 -21.75 -3.59 -15.00
C ALA A 130 -22.46 -4.07 -16.29
N ARG A 131 -21.98 -3.62 -17.46
CA ARG A 131 -22.49 -4.09 -18.76
C ARG A 131 -22.23 -5.58 -18.99
N GLU A 132 -21.07 -6.07 -18.59
CA GLU A 132 -20.70 -7.49 -18.71
C GLU A 132 -21.49 -8.39 -17.76
N THR A 133 -21.80 -7.90 -16.55
CA THR A 133 -22.50 -8.69 -15.53
C THR A 133 -24.02 -8.61 -15.58
N GLY A 134 -24.60 -7.77 -16.46
CA GLY A 134 -26.05 -7.68 -16.66
C GLY A 134 -26.83 -7.15 -15.46
N THR A 135 -26.17 -6.39 -14.58
CA THR A 135 -26.75 -5.69 -13.42
C THR A 135 -26.98 -4.23 -13.73
#